data_AF-A0A4D7JXA3-F1
#
_entry.id   AF-A0A4D7JXA3-F1
#
_cell.length_a   1.000
_cell.length_b   1.000
_cell.length_c   1.000
_cell.angle_alpha   90.00
_cell.angle_beta   90.00
_cell.angle_gamma   90.00
#
_symmetry.space_group_name_H-M   'P 1'
#
loop_
_entity.id
_entity.type
_entity.pdbx_description
1 polymer ?
#
loop_
_entity_poly.entity_id
_entity_poly.type
_entity_poly.pdbx_seq_one_letter_code
_entity_poly.pdbx_strand_id
1 'polypeptide(L)'
;MRLLFSNDHRSLGDVPYTEALRGPSGNITPAYDDQLLIYDSLINQIDLAISEIDLDDQSIAEEDVLLGGDMEMWEKFANSLKLRLYLRLSEIDENRASQGFQEVLNSGAPLLGPGENVELIFGERTATNANPLFQQEFNRPTDYGASDTFIEYMEDFGDPRITAYLRTNQNGGYSGVENGNPEDLPTDSEGNVIVSRIGEVFVQQESPVPLMTYYDVKFMEAEAAIRGWVNSGDAQQLYEEAVTASFDYYDVPVGAYLDPGQPAAYSASTAFADLMLQRYLSLFARGVEAWTEWRRTNIPVITQPAEAIRDTPLRFPYVDAEVTNNPDNAEFVNVTIPVSWDVN
;
A
#
# COMPACT_ATOMS: atom_id res chain seq x y z
N MET A 1 7.90 -16.76 0.82
CA MET A 1 7.22 -17.22 -0.43
C MET A 1 5.73 -16.88 -0.46
N ARG A 2 4.93 -17.12 0.59
CA ARG A 2 3.47 -16.88 0.52
C ARG A 2 2.99 -15.46 0.82
N LEU A 3 3.84 -14.62 1.41
CA LEU A 3 3.67 -13.15 1.42
C LEU A 3 3.56 -12.56 0.01
N LEU A 4 4.23 -13.15 -0.99
CA LEU A 4 4.15 -12.72 -2.39
C LEU A 4 2.75 -12.97 -2.98
N PHE A 5 2.14 -14.12 -2.67
CA PHE A 5 0.76 -14.40 -3.09
C PHE A 5 -0.22 -13.35 -2.58
N SER A 6 0.05 -12.74 -1.41
CA SER A 6 -0.80 -11.68 -0.87
C SER A 6 -0.90 -10.45 -1.79
N ASN A 7 0.11 -10.17 -2.62
CA ASN A 7 0.05 -9.09 -3.61
C ASN A 7 -0.62 -9.54 -4.92
N ASP A 8 -0.37 -10.78 -5.32
CA ASP A 8 -0.85 -11.34 -6.58
C ASP A 8 -2.37 -11.47 -6.59
N HIS A 9 -2.95 -12.12 -5.57
CA HIS A 9 -4.40 -12.33 -5.56
C HIS A 9 -5.13 -10.98 -5.46
N ARG A 10 -4.66 -10.02 -4.64
CA ARG A 10 -5.26 -8.66 -4.52
C ARG A 10 -5.37 -7.95 -5.86
N SER A 11 -4.43 -8.20 -6.78
CA SER A 11 -4.37 -7.48 -8.04
C SER A 11 -4.98 -8.27 -9.20
N LEU A 12 -4.96 -9.60 -9.13
CA LEU A 12 -5.33 -10.47 -10.25
C LEU A 12 -6.71 -11.11 -10.10
N GLY A 13 -7.22 -11.37 -8.90
CA GLY A 13 -8.37 -12.27 -8.72
C GLY A 13 -7.98 -13.55 -8.01
N ASP A 14 -8.67 -14.63 -8.35
CA ASP A 14 -8.31 -15.98 -7.98
C ASP A 14 -6.95 -16.34 -8.59
N VAL A 15 -6.15 -17.14 -7.89
CA VAL A 15 -4.80 -17.52 -8.35
C VAL A 15 -4.47 -18.94 -7.89
N PRO A 16 -3.52 -19.63 -8.55
CA PRO A 16 -2.99 -20.88 -8.03
C PRO A 16 -2.39 -20.69 -6.64
N TYR A 17 -2.92 -21.41 -5.64
CA TYR A 17 -2.47 -21.25 -4.25
C TYR A 17 -2.24 -22.58 -3.54
N THR A 18 -3.29 -23.35 -3.24
CA THR A 18 -3.20 -24.64 -2.53
C THR A 18 -2.48 -25.70 -3.36
N GLU A 19 -2.64 -25.64 -4.69
CA GLU A 19 -2.00 -26.51 -5.67
C GLU A 19 -0.73 -25.94 -6.29
N ALA A 20 -0.36 -24.70 -5.96
CA ALA A 20 0.81 -24.04 -6.51
C ALA A 20 2.11 -24.81 -6.19
N LEU A 21 3.09 -24.69 -7.10
CA LEU A 21 4.43 -25.26 -6.97
C LEU A 21 4.48 -26.79 -6.85
N ARG A 22 3.42 -27.49 -7.25
CA ARG A 22 3.33 -28.96 -7.31
C ARG A 22 3.73 -29.56 -8.66
N GLY A 23 4.38 -28.77 -9.52
CA GLY A 23 4.93 -29.21 -10.81
C GLY A 23 5.81 -30.47 -10.71
N PRO A 24 6.77 -30.54 -9.77
CA PRO A 24 7.59 -31.75 -9.57
C PRO A 24 6.79 -33.00 -9.17
N SER A 25 5.61 -32.82 -8.58
CA SER A 25 4.66 -33.89 -8.24
C SER A 25 3.67 -34.20 -9.36
N GLY A 26 3.82 -33.58 -10.53
CA GLY A 26 3.03 -33.83 -11.73
C GLY A 26 1.84 -32.89 -11.94
N ASN A 27 1.54 -31.97 -11.01
CA ASN A 27 0.50 -30.96 -11.22
C ASN A 27 1.09 -29.73 -11.93
N ILE A 28 0.85 -29.67 -13.24
CA ILE A 28 1.32 -28.59 -14.12
C ILE A 28 0.19 -27.62 -14.53
N THR A 29 -1.03 -27.86 -14.06
CA THR A 29 -2.24 -27.05 -14.30
C THR A 29 -2.97 -26.84 -12.97
N PRO A 30 -2.34 -26.15 -12.01
CA PRO A 30 -2.92 -26.00 -10.69
C PRO A 30 -4.24 -25.22 -10.75
N ALA A 31 -5.20 -25.66 -9.94
CA ALA A 31 -6.47 -24.96 -9.80
C ALA A 31 -6.27 -23.55 -9.22
N TYR A 32 -7.15 -22.63 -9.64
CA TYR A 32 -7.21 -21.27 -9.10
C TYR A 32 -8.11 -21.28 -7.88
N ASP A 33 -7.58 -20.85 -6.74
CA ASP A 33 -8.34 -20.79 -5.50
C ASP A 33 -9.05 -19.44 -5.36
N ASP A 34 -10.27 -19.50 -4.83
CA ASP A 34 -11.06 -18.33 -4.46
C ASP A 34 -10.29 -17.43 -3.48
N GLN A 35 -10.34 -16.12 -3.70
CA GLN A 35 -9.61 -15.18 -2.86
C GLN A 35 -9.99 -15.20 -1.38
N LEU A 36 -11.25 -15.40 -1.02
CA LEU A 36 -11.65 -15.49 0.39
C LEU A 36 -10.97 -16.70 1.04
N LEU A 37 -10.96 -17.84 0.36
CA LEU A 37 -10.18 -19.01 0.81
C LEU A 37 -8.69 -18.68 0.99
N ILE A 38 -8.10 -17.88 0.10
CA ILE A 38 -6.71 -17.45 0.21
C ILE A 38 -6.50 -16.57 1.45
N TYR A 39 -7.38 -15.59 1.73
CA TYR A 39 -7.30 -14.79 2.95
C TYR A 39 -7.35 -15.67 4.21
N ASP A 40 -8.27 -16.64 4.25
CA ASP A 40 -8.42 -17.58 5.37
C ASP A 40 -7.13 -18.34 5.61
N SER A 41 -6.55 -18.85 4.52
CA SER A 41 -5.33 -19.63 4.58
C SER A 41 -4.13 -18.78 4.98
N LEU A 42 -4.05 -17.53 4.52
CA LEU A 42 -2.99 -16.59 4.91
C LEU A 42 -3.06 -16.26 6.39
N ILE A 43 -4.24 -15.93 6.92
CA ILE A 43 -4.45 -15.63 8.34
C ILE A 43 -4.04 -16.85 9.19
N ASN A 44 -4.54 -18.04 8.86
CA ASN A 44 -4.20 -19.27 9.59
C ASN A 44 -2.69 -19.60 9.53
N GLN A 45 -2.02 -19.30 8.42
CA GLN A 45 -0.57 -19.50 8.33
C GLN A 45 0.21 -18.48 9.15
N ILE A 46 -0.27 -17.25 9.26
CA ILE A 46 0.33 -16.27 10.14
C ILE A 46 0.16 -16.72 11.59
N ASP A 47 -1.00 -17.25 11.98
CA ASP A 47 -1.19 -17.83 13.32
C ASP A 47 -0.24 -18.98 13.64
N LEU A 48 -0.06 -19.90 12.68
CA LEU A 48 0.90 -20.98 12.83
C LEU A 48 2.33 -20.44 12.96
N ALA A 49 2.71 -19.49 12.11
CA ALA A 49 4.04 -18.87 12.17
C ALA A 49 4.29 -18.20 13.51
N ILE A 50 3.35 -17.39 14.01
CA ILE A 50 3.44 -16.76 15.34
C ILE A 50 3.60 -17.83 16.44
N SER A 51 2.87 -18.94 16.35
CA SER A 51 2.95 -20.03 17.34
C SER A 51 4.28 -20.78 17.33
N GLU A 52 5.04 -20.68 16.22
CA GLU A 52 6.34 -21.32 16.02
C GLU A 52 7.53 -20.38 16.28
N ILE A 53 7.30 -19.07 16.50
CA ILE A 53 8.35 -18.11 16.81
C ILE A 53 9.01 -18.48 18.15
N ASP A 54 10.34 -18.64 18.11
CA ASP A 54 11.21 -18.71 19.28
C ASP A 54 12.02 -17.41 19.33
N LEU A 55 11.77 -16.56 20.33
CA LEU A 55 12.40 -15.25 20.46
C LEU A 55 13.93 -15.33 20.65
N ASP A 56 14.44 -16.47 21.10
CA ASP A 56 15.88 -16.70 21.28
C ASP A 56 16.54 -17.30 20.02
N ASP A 57 15.77 -17.62 18.96
CA ASP A 57 16.33 -18.17 17.73
C ASP A 57 17.09 -17.09 16.94
N GLN A 58 18.30 -17.43 16.54
CA GLN A 58 19.20 -16.61 15.73
C GLN A 58 19.64 -17.34 14.46
N SER A 59 19.02 -18.49 14.17
CA SER A 59 19.43 -19.41 13.09
C SER A 59 19.35 -18.81 11.69
N ILE A 60 18.59 -17.73 11.51
CA ILE A 60 18.40 -17.05 10.22
C ILE A 60 18.99 -15.64 10.18
N ALA A 61 19.70 -15.20 11.23
CA ALA A 61 20.11 -13.79 11.35
C ALA A 61 21.04 -13.31 10.22
N GLU A 62 21.87 -14.20 9.65
CA GLU A 62 22.76 -13.86 8.54
C GLU A 62 22.05 -13.87 7.18
N GLU A 63 20.95 -14.63 7.04
CA GLU A 63 20.19 -14.77 5.79
C GLU A 63 18.96 -13.85 5.71
N ASP A 64 18.47 -13.35 6.84
CA ASP A 64 17.30 -12.48 6.91
C ASP A 64 17.66 -11.04 6.54
N VAL A 65 17.49 -10.73 5.26
CA VAL A 65 17.68 -9.39 4.70
C VAL A 65 16.62 -8.37 5.11
N LEU A 66 15.54 -8.79 5.77
CA LEU A 66 14.43 -7.91 6.13
C LEU A 66 14.58 -7.41 7.57
N LEU A 67 14.70 -8.33 8.53
CA LEU A 67 14.70 -8.01 9.97
C LEU A 67 15.94 -8.54 10.70
N GLY A 68 16.93 -9.07 9.98
CA GLY A 68 18.19 -9.54 10.56
C GLY A 68 18.03 -10.65 11.61
N GLY A 69 16.95 -11.44 11.53
CA GLY A 69 16.64 -12.48 12.49
C GLY A 69 16.01 -11.97 13.79
N ASP A 70 15.54 -10.71 13.84
CA ASP A 70 14.80 -10.18 14.98
C ASP A 70 13.40 -10.82 15.06
N MET A 71 13.28 -11.87 15.87
CA MET A 71 12.05 -12.64 16.04
C MET A 71 10.94 -11.84 16.74
N GLU A 72 11.26 -10.85 17.58
CA GLU A 72 10.26 -9.95 18.16
C GLU A 72 9.67 -9.05 17.07
N MET A 73 10.50 -8.52 16.18
CA MET A 73 10.04 -7.73 15.05
C MET A 73 9.24 -8.57 14.03
N TRP A 74 9.61 -9.84 13.82
CA TRP A 74 8.79 -10.77 13.01
C TRP A 74 7.42 -11.02 13.62
N GLU A 75 7.32 -11.20 14.94
CA GLU A 75 6.05 -11.35 15.64
C GLU A 75 5.19 -10.08 15.49
N LYS A 76 5.76 -8.89 15.71
CA LYS A 76 5.07 -7.61 15.51
C LYS A 76 4.57 -7.45 14.09
N PHE A 77 5.41 -7.74 13.09
CA PHE A 77 5.03 -7.67 11.68
C PHE A 77 3.88 -8.63 11.36
N ALA A 78 3.96 -9.87 11.84
CA ALA A 78 2.94 -10.89 11.63
C ALA A 78 1.57 -10.45 12.18
N ASN A 79 1.53 -9.96 13.41
CA ASN A 79 0.29 -9.46 14.01
C ASN A 79 -0.25 -8.21 13.30
N SER A 80 0.60 -7.25 12.94
CA SER A 80 0.19 -6.08 12.17
C SER A 80 -0.31 -6.46 10.77
N LEU A 81 0.29 -7.46 10.12
CA LEU A 81 -0.18 -7.98 8.84
C LEU A 81 -1.56 -8.64 8.96
N LYS A 82 -1.85 -9.37 10.05
CA LYS A 82 -3.20 -9.90 10.30
C LYS A 82 -4.23 -8.79 10.35
N LEU A 83 -3.95 -7.67 11.03
CA LEU A 83 -4.85 -6.51 11.07
C LEU A 83 -5.16 -5.99 9.65
N ARG A 84 -4.14 -5.90 8.79
CA ARG A 84 -4.31 -5.49 7.37
C ARG A 84 -5.21 -6.47 6.61
N LEU A 85 -5.00 -7.78 6.79
CA LEU A 85 -5.81 -8.81 6.13
C LEU A 85 -7.27 -8.76 6.59
N TYR A 86 -7.56 -8.57 7.88
CA TYR A 86 -8.93 -8.42 8.36
C TYR A 86 -9.59 -7.15 7.83
N LEU A 87 -8.92 -6.00 7.87
CA LEU A 87 -9.48 -4.76 7.31
C LEU A 87 -9.74 -4.86 5.81
N ARG A 88 -8.93 -5.62 5.08
CA ARG A 88 -9.17 -5.86 3.64
C ARG A 88 -10.50 -6.56 3.36
N LEU A 89 -11.02 -7.33 4.33
CA LEU A 89 -12.30 -8.00 4.24
C LEU A 89 -13.48 -7.10 4.68
N SER A 90 -13.24 -5.86 5.12
CA SER A 90 -14.26 -5.02 5.75
C SER A 90 -15.52 -4.82 4.92
N GLU A 91 -15.39 -4.67 3.60
CA GLU A 91 -16.51 -4.36 2.72
C GLU A 91 -17.25 -5.61 2.22
N ILE A 92 -16.60 -6.77 2.24
CA ILE A 92 -17.20 -8.03 1.78
C ILE A 92 -17.77 -8.86 2.94
N ASP A 93 -17.13 -8.83 4.11
CA ASP A 93 -17.57 -9.53 5.31
C ASP A 93 -17.15 -8.75 6.58
N GLU A 94 -17.89 -7.68 6.87
CA GLU A 94 -17.63 -6.80 8.01
C GLU A 94 -17.67 -7.54 9.36
N ASN A 95 -18.56 -8.52 9.53
CA ASN A 95 -18.66 -9.27 10.77
C ASN A 95 -17.37 -10.06 11.04
N ARG A 96 -16.86 -10.72 10.00
CA ARG A 96 -15.60 -11.45 10.11
C ARG A 96 -14.42 -10.52 10.31
N ALA A 97 -14.35 -9.44 9.54
CA ALA A 97 -13.30 -8.44 9.64
C ALA A 97 -13.23 -7.85 11.06
N SER A 98 -14.37 -7.38 11.58
CA SER A 98 -14.46 -6.78 12.91
C SER A 98 -14.14 -7.75 14.03
N GLN A 99 -14.62 -9.00 13.98
CA GLN A 99 -14.32 -10.02 14.98
C GLN A 99 -12.83 -10.34 15.03
N GLY A 100 -12.23 -10.68 13.89
CA GLY A 100 -10.81 -11.05 13.82
C GLY A 100 -9.87 -9.90 14.18
N PHE A 101 -10.21 -8.67 13.76
CA PHE A 101 -9.44 -7.48 14.14
C PHE A 101 -9.47 -7.25 15.67
N GLN A 102 -10.66 -7.35 16.28
CA GLN A 102 -10.81 -7.25 17.73
C GLN A 102 -10.10 -8.37 18.48
N GLU A 103 -10.11 -9.61 17.96
CA GLU A 103 -9.41 -10.75 18.57
C GLU A 103 -7.90 -10.50 18.63
N VAL A 104 -7.29 -10.00 17.55
CA VAL A 104 -5.86 -9.63 17.53
C VAL A 104 -5.57 -8.58 18.59
N LEU A 105 -6.33 -7.48 18.63
CA LEU A 105 -6.09 -6.40 19.60
C LEU A 105 -6.33 -6.83 21.05
N ASN A 106 -7.42 -7.56 21.32
CA ASN A 106 -7.77 -8.01 22.67
C ASN A 106 -6.84 -9.09 23.21
N SER A 107 -6.11 -9.79 22.34
CA SER A 107 -5.08 -10.76 22.77
C SER A 107 -3.88 -10.08 23.45
N GLY A 108 -3.68 -8.78 23.23
CA GLY A 108 -2.48 -8.07 23.67
C GLY A 108 -1.24 -8.40 22.85
N ALA A 109 -1.42 -8.99 21.66
CA ALA A 109 -0.33 -9.30 20.73
C ALA A 109 0.46 -8.02 20.38
N PRO A 110 1.81 -8.10 20.31
CA PRO A 110 2.62 -6.95 19.98
C PRO A 110 2.42 -6.55 18.51
N LEU A 111 2.35 -5.26 18.25
CA LEU A 111 2.26 -4.66 16.91
C LEU A 111 3.49 -3.81 16.66
N LEU A 112 3.74 -3.44 15.40
CA LEU A 112 4.73 -2.40 15.08
C LEU A 112 4.38 -1.12 15.84
N GLY A 113 5.34 -0.59 16.58
CA GLY A 113 5.27 0.62 17.38
C GLY A 113 6.02 1.81 16.77
N PRO A 114 6.13 2.95 17.50
CA PRO A 114 6.78 4.15 17.00
C PRO A 114 8.21 3.89 16.50
N GLY A 115 8.48 4.24 15.24
CA GLY A 115 9.78 4.04 14.58
C GLY A 115 10.07 2.61 14.11
N GLU A 116 9.17 1.66 14.37
CA GLU A 116 9.30 0.28 13.88
C GLU A 116 8.64 0.14 12.51
N ASN A 117 9.43 -0.12 11.49
CA ASN A 117 8.98 -0.35 10.12
C ASN A 117 9.60 -1.63 9.57
N VAL A 118 8.88 -2.28 8.66
CA VAL A 118 9.33 -3.48 7.94
C VAL A 118 9.58 -3.08 6.50
N GLU A 119 10.86 -2.97 6.15
CA GLU A 119 11.31 -2.32 4.92
C GLU A 119 12.36 -3.17 4.24
N LEU A 120 12.27 -3.28 2.92
CA LEU A 120 13.34 -3.84 2.14
C LEU A 120 14.41 -2.76 1.95
N ILE A 121 15.57 -2.98 2.58
CA ILE A 121 16.75 -2.13 2.41
C ILE A 121 17.54 -2.62 1.20
N PHE A 122 17.93 -1.68 0.34
CA PHE A 122 18.74 -1.96 -0.84
C PHE A 122 20.20 -1.64 -0.55
N GLY A 123 21.11 -2.34 -1.24
CA GLY A 123 22.55 -2.17 -1.08
C GLY A 123 23.18 -1.34 -2.19
N GLU A 124 24.51 -1.39 -2.26
CA GLU A 124 25.29 -0.73 -3.32
C GLU A 124 24.81 -1.10 -4.72
N ARG A 125 24.98 -0.16 -5.66
CA ARG A 125 24.60 -0.32 -7.07
C ARG A 125 25.28 -1.49 -7.77
N THR A 126 24.59 -2.63 -7.75
CA THR A 126 24.69 -3.70 -8.74
C THR A 126 23.38 -3.78 -9.54
N ALA A 127 23.37 -4.52 -10.65
CA ALA A 127 22.16 -4.69 -11.47
C ALA A 127 20.97 -5.33 -10.72
N THR A 128 21.21 -5.92 -9.54
CA THR A 128 20.20 -6.65 -8.76
C THR A 128 19.96 -6.09 -7.36
N ASN A 129 20.84 -5.23 -6.83
CA ASN A 129 20.80 -4.86 -5.41
C ASN A 129 20.45 -3.41 -5.11
N ALA A 130 20.42 -2.51 -6.11
CA ALA A 130 19.98 -1.13 -5.91
C ALA A 130 18.45 -1.00 -6.01
N ASN A 131 17.92 -0.01 -5.31
CA ASN A 131 16.51 0.37 -5.35
C ASN A 131 16.00 0.47 -6.81
N PRO A 132 14.90 -0.21 -7.19
CA PRO A 132 14.39 -0.21 -8.56
C PRO A 132 13.99 1.18 -9.09
N LEU A 133 13.45 2.06 -8.23
CA LEU A 133 13.11 3.43 -8.62
C LEU A 133 14.38 4.26 -8.86
N PHE A 134 15.44 4.10 -8.05
CA PHE A 134 16.74 4.69 -8.37
C PHE A 134 17.27 4.20 -9.71
N GLN A 135 17.21 2.89 -10.00
CA GLN A 135 17.70 2.34 -11.26
C GLN A 135 16.90 2.89 -12.46
N GLN A 136 15.58 2.99 -12.32
CA GLN A 136 14.71 3.53 -13.36
C GLN A 136 14.97 5.03 -13.57
N GLU A 137 15.07 5.82 -12.51
CA GLU A 137 15.39 7.25 -12.60
C GLU A 137 16.78 7.49 -13.19
N PHE A 138 17.77 6.67 -12.84
CA PHE A 138 19.12 6.77 -13.41
C PHE A 138 19.15 6.46 -14.91
N ASN A 139 18.44 5.40 -15.33
CA ASN A 139 18.46 4.93 -16.72
C ASN A 139 17.48 5.71 -17.61
N ARG A 140 16.40 6.24 -17.04
CA ARG A 140 15.27 6.87 -17.73
C ARG A 140 14.68 8.03 -16.89
N PRO A 141 15.45 9.10 -16.65
CA PRO A 141 15.09 10.18 -15.71
C PRO A 141 13.85 11.00 -16.09
N THR A 142 13.31 10.79 -17.29
CA THR A 142 12.13 11.53 -17.78
C THR A 142 10.86 10.69 -17.81
N ASP A 143 10.93 9.39 -17.55
CA ASP A 143 9.79 8.46 -17.66
C ASP A 143 8.72 8.70 -16.57
N TYR A 144 9.11 9.22 -15.39
CA TYR A 144 8.18 9.48 -14.29
C TYR A 144 7.92 10.97 -14.09
N GLY A 145 6.65 11.38 -14.19
CA GLY A 145 6.18 12.71 -13.83
C GLY A 145 5.17 12.65 -12.69
N ALA A 146 5.13 13.68 -11.85
CA ALA A 146 4.09 13.84 -10.85
C ALA A 146 2.70 13.93 -11.54
N SER A 147 1.69 13.34 -10.92
CA SER A 147 0.29 13.52 -11.32
C SER A 147 -0.17 14.91 -10.88
N ASP A 148 -0.87 15.62 -11.78
CA ASP A 148 -1.43 16.94 -11.48
C ASP A 148 -2.49 16.84 -10.37
N THR A 149 -3.40 15.87 -10.48
CA THR A 149 -4.41 15.57 -9.45
C THR A 149 -3.78 15.30 -8.08
N PHE A 150 -2.64 14.60 -8.02
CA PHE A 150 -1.97 14.38 -6.74
C PHE A 150 -1.39 15.67 -6.16
N ILE A 151 -0.78 16.52 -6.99
CA ILE A 151 -0.27 17.83 -6.55
C ILE A 151 -1.43 18.70 -6.05
N GLU A 152 -2.55 18.75 -6.77
CA GLU A 152 -3.75 19.48 -6.34
C GLU A 152 -4.22 19.05 -4.96
N TYR A 153 -4.31 17.73 -4.69
CA TYR A 153 -4.66 17.25 -3.35
C TYR A 153 -3.65 17.75 -2.29
N MET A 154 -2.35 17.62 -2.54
CA MET A 154 -1.33 18.06 -1.60
C MET A 154 -1.41 19.57 -1.34
N GLU A 155 -1.67 20.38 -2.36
CA GLU A 155 -1.82 21.84 -2.25
C GLU A 155 -3.13 22.24 -1.54
N ASP A 156 -4.25 21.58 -1.85
CA ASP A 156 -5.55 21.82 -1.22
C ASP A 156 -5.53 21.52 0.29
N PHE A 157 -4.78 20.51 0.70
CA PHE A 157 -4.53 20.23 2.12
C PHE A 157 -3.43 21.10 2.73
N GLY A 158 -2.67 21.84 1.93
CA GLY A 158 -1.46 22.53 2.39
C GLY A 158 -0.44 21.56 2.99
N ASP A 159 -0.31 20.37 2.42
CA ASP A 159 0.43 19.24 2.95
C ASP A 159 1.95 19.39 2.77
N PRO A 160 2.71 19.60 3.86
CA PRO A 160 4.16 19.78 3.77
C PRO A 160 4.92 18.53 3.29
N ARG A 161 4.30 17.33 3.30
CA ARG A 161 4.93 16.11 2.79
C ARG A 161 5.24 16.19 1.30
N ILE A 162 4.65 17.14 0.56
CA ILE A 162 4.98 17.38 -0.85
C ILE A 162 6.48 17.67 -1.05
N THR A 163 7.15 18.23 -0.03
CA THR A 163 8.59 18.51 -0.04
C THR A 163 9.46 17.25 0.03
N ALA A 164 8.96 16.20 0.67
CA ALA A 164 9.57 14.87 0.65
C ALA A 164 9.14 14.10 -0.60
N TYR A 165 7.89 14.27 -1.04
CA TYR A 165 7.31 13.45 -2.11
C TYR A 165 7.76 13.84 -3.50
N LEU A 166 8.00 15.12 -3.73
CA LEU A 166 8.32 15.67 -5.03
C LEU A 166 9.50 16.65 -4.94
N ARG A 167 10.32 16.64 -5.99
CA ARG A 167 11.30 17.69 -6.25
C ARG A 167 10.60 18.84 -6.95
N THR A 168 10.93 20.06 -6.54
CA THR A 168 10.48 21.26 -7.24
C THR A 168 10.92 21.24 -8.69
N ASN A 169 10.10 21.77 -9.57
CA ASN A 169 10.46 22.02 -10.95
C ASN A 169 11.54 23.12 -11.07
N GLN A 170 11.96 23.41 -12.30
CA GLN A 170 13.03 24.37 -12.60
C GLN A 170 12.70 25.82 -12.15
N ASN A 171 11.42 26.12 -11.91
CA ASN A 171 10.94 27.42 -11.45
C ASN A 171 10.74 27.48 -9.91
N GLY A 172 11.08 26.40 -9.20
CA GLY A 172 10.96 26.32 -7.74
C GLY A 172 9.55 26.01 -7.23
N GLY A 173 8.62 25.64 -8.10
CA GLY A 173 7.25 25.22 -7.73
C GLY A 173 6.98 23.75 -8.03
N TYR A 174 5.71 23.35 -7.94
CA TYR A 174 5.24 22.02 -8.34
C TYR A 174 4.38 22.12 -9.61
N SER A 175 4.48 21.13 -10.47
CA SER A 175 3.67 21.01 -11.69
C SER A 175 3.57 19.55 -12.09
N GLY A 176 2.34 19.06 -12.23
CA GLY A 176 2.07 17.69 -12.62
C GLY A 176 1.72 17.56 -14.09
N VAL A 177 1.63 16.31 -14.54
CA VAL A 177 1.07 15.95 -15.84
C VAL A 177 -0.40 15.61 -15.63
N GLU A 178 -1.27 16.14 -16.50
CA GLU A 178 -2.69 15.80 -16.49
C GLU A 178 -2.85 14.28 -16.67
N ASN A 179 -3.54 13.63 -15.73
CA ASN A 179 -3.72 12.18 -15.76
C ASN A 179 -4.48 11.78 -17.02
N GLY A 180 -3.89 10.87 -17.80
CA GLY A 180 -4.49 10.38 -19.05
C GLY A 180 -4.16 11.21 -20.30
N ASN A 181 -3.42 12.31 -20.16
CA ASN A 181 -2.97 13.15 -21.27
C ASN A 181 -1.42 13.27 -21.26
N PRO A 182 -0.69 12.23 -21.71
CA PRO A 182 0.77 12.20 -21.63
C PRO A 182 1.47 13.15 -22.61
N GLU A 183 0.75 13.72 -23.58
CA GLU A 183 1.29 14.62 -24.61
C GLU A 183 1.26 16.09 -24.15
N ASP A 184 0.34 16.46 -23.27
CA ASP A 184 0.22 17.84 -22.74
C ASP A 184 1.06 18.02 -21.47
N LEU A 185 2.38 18.11 -21.67
CA LEU A 185 3.31 18.34 -20.57
C LEU A 185 3.30 19.81 -20.15
N PRO A 186 3.31 20.12 -18.84
CA PRO A 186 3.41 21.50 -18.36
C PRO A 186 4.70 22.14 -18.86
N THR A 187 4.59 23.35 -19.40
CA THR A 187 5.73 24.13 -19.91
C THR A 187 5.79 25.53 -19.28
N ASP A 188 7.00 26.08 -19.18
CA ASP A 188 7.20 27.48 -18.82
C ASP A 188 6.91 28.43 -20.00
N SER A 189 7.08 29.73 -19.80
CA SER A 189 6.86 30.76 -20.84
C SER A 189 7.82 30.65 -22.03
N GLU A 190 8.90 29.90 -21.91
CA GLU A 190 9.89 29.66 -22.96
C GLU A 190 9.65 28.33 -23.71
N GLY A 191 8.66 27.55 -23.26
CA GLY A 191 8.30 26.25 -23.82
C GLY A 191 9.12 25.08 -23.27
N ASN A 192 9.87 25.26 -22.17
CA ASN A 192 10.59 24.17 -21.53
C ASN A 192 9.66 23.34 -20.65
N VAL A 193 9.80 22.02 -20.68
CA VAL A 193 9.01 21.11 -19.83
C VAL A 193 9.41 21.25 -18.36
N ILE A 194 8.43 21.47 -17.49
CA ILE A 194 8.61 21.77 -16.05
C ILE A 194 7.91 20.78 -15.12
N VAL A 195 7.82 19.52 -15.52
CA VAL A 195 7.23 18.44 -14.70
C VAL A 195 8.05 18.20 -13.43
N SER A 196 7.37 18.18 -12.28
CA SER A 196 7.94 17.81 -10.99
C SER A 196 8.22 16.30 -10.93
N ARG A 197 9.36 15.95 -10.33
CA ARG A 197 9.85 14.56 -10.29
C ARG A 197 9.73 13.99 -8.88
N ILE A 198 9.73 12.66 -8.78
CA ILE A 198 9.67 11.95 -7.49
C ILE A 198 10.78 12.41 -6.55
N GLY A 199 10.49 12.59 -5.27
CA GLY A 199 11.42 13.10 -4.25
C GLY A 199 12.64 12.20 -4.03
N GLU A 200 13.75 12.82 -3.61
CA GLU A 200 15.04 12.14 -3.45
C GLU A 200 15.01 10.98 -2.46
N VAL A 201 14.14 11.04 -1.44
CA VAL A 201 13.93 9.98 -0.44
C VAL A 201 13.55 8.63 -1.06
N PHE A 202 12.94 8.61 -2.24
CA PHE A 202 12.50 7.37 -2.91
C PHE A 202 13.49 6.84 -3.96
N VAL A 203 14.47 7.65 -4.35
CA VAL A 203 15.35 7.38 -5.49
C VAL A 203 16.82 7.44 -5.13
N GLN A 204 17.21 7.19 -3.88
CA GLN A 204 18.59 6.84 -3.55
C GLN A 204 18.84 5.35 -3.80
N GLN A 205 20.12 4.98 -3.98
CA GLN A 205 20.52 3.58 -4.17
C GLN A 205 19.97 2.66 -3.08
N GLU A 206 20.01 3.15 -1.84
CA GLU A 206 19.65 2.43 -0.62
C GLU A 206 18.27 2.83 -0.09
N SER A 207 17.49 3.63 -0.85
CA SER A 207 16.15 4.06 -0.42
C SER A 207 15.31 2.84 -0.03
N PRO A 208 14.77 2.79 1.20
CA PRO A 208 13.98 1.65 1.65
C PRO A 208 12.68 1.55 0.86
N VAL A 209 12.20 0.31 0.67
CA VAL A 209 10.85 0.07 0.17
C VAL A 209 10.01 -0.53 1.32
N PRO A 210 9.07 0.24 1.88
CA PRO A 210 8.26 -0.24 3.01
C PRO A 210 7.24 -1.30 2.60
N LEU A 211 7.26 -2.43 3.29
CA LEU A 211 6.22 -3.46 3.20
C LEU A 211 5.08 -3.14 4.17
N MET A 212 5.44 -2.70 5.38
CA MET A 212 4.51 -2.22 6.40
C MET A 212 5.22 -1.27 7.35
N THR A 213 4.53 -0.22 7.77
CA THR A 213 5.08 0.82 8.66
C THR A 213 4.24 0.97 9.91
N TYR A 214 4.77 1.64 10.92
CA TYR A 214 3.99 2.04 12.09
C TYR A 214 2.75 2.87 11.72
N TYR A 215 2.89 3.79 10.75
CA TYR A 215 1.75 4.60 10.33
C TYR A 215 0.64 3.75 9.69
N ASP A 216 0.96 2.63 9.02
CA ASP A 216 -0.07 1.69 8.55
C ASP A 216 -0.88 1.15 9.72
N VAL A 217 -0.22 0.73 10.81
CA VAL A 217 -0.89 0.23 12.02
C VAL A 217 -1.83 1.31 12.58
N LYS A 218 -1.38 2.55 12.66
CA LYS A 218 -2.21 3.65 13.15
C LYS A 218 -3.40 3.98 12.25
N PHE A 219 -3.23 3.97 10.93
CA PHE A 219 -4.38 4.09 10.02
C PHE A 219 -5.37 2.94 10.20
N MET A 220 -4.89 1.71 10.45
CA MET A 220 -5.75 0.56 10.70
C MET A 220 -6.51 0.66 12.03
N GLU A 221 -5.84 1.09 13.10
CA GLU A 221 -6.47 1.34 14.41
C GLU A 221 -7.51 2.46 14.33
N ALA A 222 -7.17 3.58 13.67
CA ALA A 222 -8.07 4.71 13.46
C ALA A 222 -9.31 4.30 12.66
N GLU A 223 -9.14 3.49 11.61
CA GLU A 223 -10.25 3.01 10.80
C GLU A 223 -11.18 2.11 11.63
N ALA A 224 -10.62 1.15 12.38
CA ALA A 224 -11.41 0.28 13.26
C ALA A 224 -12.18 1.07 14.33
N ALA A 225 -11.59 2.16 14.85
CA ALA A 225 -12.25 3.07 15.79
C ALA A 225 -13.42 3.81 15.14
N ILE A 226 -13.22 4.38 13.95
CA ILE A 226 -14.26 5.09 13.19
C ILE A 226 -15.41 4.17 12.81
N ARG A 227 -15.12 2.91 12.47
CA ARG A 227 -16.12 1.87 12.21
C ARG A 227 -16.82 1.35 13.48
N GLY A 228 -16.35 1.74 14.66
CA GLY A 228 -16.90 1.29 15.95
C GLY A 228 -16.56 -0.17 16.28
N TRP A 229 -15.55 -0.76 15.66
CA TRP A 229 -15.09 -2.11 15.97
C TRP A 229 -14.35 -2.16 17.30
N VAL A 230 -13.72 -1.07 17.69
CA VAL A 230 -13.03 -0.95 18.98
C VAL A 230 -13.52 0.25 19.74
N ASN A 231 -13.71 0.08 21.05
CA ASN A 231 -13.91 1.19 21.99
C ASN A 231 -12.54 1.80 22.33
N SER A 232 -11.83 2.34 21.35
CA SER A 232 -10.67 3.17 21.61
C SER A 232 -11.18 4.58 21.89
N GLY A 233 -10.79 5.10 23.05
CA GLY A 233 -11.39 6.28 23.68
C GLY A 233 -11.24 7.60 22.92
N ASP A 234 -10.67 7.65 21.72
CA ASP A 234 -10.78 8.81 20.84
C ASP A 234 -10.40 8.51 19.38
N ALA A 235 -11.39 8.35 18.50
CA ALA A 235 -11.15 8.21 17.05
C ALA A 235 -10.43 9.43 16.46
N GLN A 236 -10.59 10.60 17.07
CA GLN A 236 -9.83 11.80 16.72
C GLN A 236 -8.34 11.61 17.02
N GLN A 237 -8.01 11.15 18.24
CA GLN A 237 -6.62 10.90 18.63
C GLN A 237 -5.95 9.89 17.69
N LEU A 238 -6.61 8.78 17.37
CA LEU A 238 -6.03 7.78 16.46
C LEU A 238 -5.85 8.31 15.04
N TYR A 239 -6.79 9.13 14.55
CA TYR A 239 -6.63 9.84 13.27
C TYR A 239 -5.39 10.75 13.30
N GLU A 240 -5.27 11.59 14.34
CA GLU A 240 -4.16 12.53 14.49
C GLU A 240 -2.81 11.80 14.65
N GLU A 241 -2.78 10.70 15.40
CA GLU A 241 -1.61 9.82 15.54
C GLU A 241 -1.22 9.17 14.20
N ALA A 242 -2.19 8.70 13.41
CA ALA A 242 -1.94 8.09 12.11
C ALA A 242 -1.35 9.08 11.11
N VAL A 243 -1.94 10.28 11.02
CA VAL A 243 -1.42 11.34 10.16
C VAL A 243 -0.02 11.74 10.65
N THR A 244 0.15 12.03 11.94
CA THR A 244 1.46 12.44 12.50
C THR A 244 2.53 11.38 12.27
N ALA A 245 2.24 10.10 12.49
CA ALA A 245 3.20 9.02 12.24
C ALA A 245 3.65 8.95 10.77
N SER A 246 2.75 9.26 9.82
CA SER A 246 3.12 9.31 8.40
C SER A 246 3.98 10.53 8.05
N PHE A 247 3.84 11.63 8.78
CA PHE A 247 4.70 12.82 8.67
C PHE A 247 6.10 12.55 9.22
N ASP A 248 6.16 11.97 10.43
CA ASP A 248 7.39 11.61 11.10
C ASP A 248 8.23 10.62 10.27
N TYR A 249 7.59 9.68 9.57
CA TYR A 249 8.27 8.73 8.69
C TYR A 249 9.12 9.41 7.60
N TYR A 250 8.69 10.57 7.12
CA TYR A 250 9.38 11.33 6.07
C TYR A 250 10.21 12.50 6.62
N ASP A 251 10.43 12.56 7.94
CA ASP A 251 11.10 13.66 8.63
C ASP A 251 10.46 15.04 8.35
N VAL A 252 9.15 15.06 8.10
CA VAL A 252 8.38 16.28 7.84
C VAL A 252 7.57 16.64 9.08
N PRO A 253 7.74 17.83 9.69
CA PRO A 253 6.94 18.20 10.85
C PRO A 253 5.48 18.45 10.46
N VAL A 254 4.54 17.86 11.23
CA VAL A 254 3.10 18.06 11.02
C VAL A 254 2.67 19.52 11.22
N GLY A 255 3.31 20.25 12.13
CA GLY A 255 3.04 21.67 12.36
C GLY A 255 1.57 21.95 12.66
N ALA A 256 1.00 22.92 11.96
CA ALA A 256 -0.41 23.31 12.10
C ALA A 256 -1.38 22.47 11.25
N TYR A 257 -0.91 21.44 10.51
CA TYR A 257 -1.69 20.72 9.49
C TYR A 257 -3.01 20.13 10.02
N LEU A 258 -3.01 19.67 11.27
CA LEU A 258 -4.16 19.08 11.95
C LEU A 258 -4.93 20.07 12.85
N ASP A 259 -4.51 21.33 12.90
CA ASP A 259 -5.14 22.33 13.77
C ASP A 259 -6.61 22.56 13.39
N PRO A 260 -7.50 22.82 14.37
CA PRO A 260 -8.90 23.11 14.08
C PRO A 260 -9.09 24.20 13.02
N GLY A 261 -9.82 23.86 11.95
CA GLY A 261 -10.08 24.76 10.82
C GLY A 261 -9.16 24.56 9.62
N GLN A 262 -8.12 23.74 9.72
CA GLN A 262 -7.40 23.26 8.54
C GLN A 262 -8.19 22.19 7.77
N PRO A 263 -7.92 22.01 6.47
CA PRO A 263 -8.60 20.99 5.66
C PRO A 263 -8.41 19.55 6.18
N ALA A 264 -7.26 19.25 6.79
CA ALA A 264 -6.96 17.93 7.38
C ALA A 264 -7.34 17.81 8.87
N ALA A 265 -8.04 18.80 9.44
CA ALA A 265 -8.51 18.69 10.82
C ALA A 265 -9.57 17.59 10.95
N TYR A 266 -9.52 16.81 12.04
CA TYR A 266 -10.50 15.75 12.27
C TYR A 266 -11.94 16.29 12.34
N SER A 267 -12.83 15.63 11.60
CA SER A 267 -14.27 15.90 11.62
C SER A 267 -15.04 14.60 11.79
N ALA A 268 -15.76 14.44 12.90
CA ALA A 268 -16.55 13.24 13.17
C ALA A 268 -17.59 12.94 12.08
N SER A 269 -18.10 13.96 11.37
CA SER A 269 -19.07 13.79 10.29
C SER A 269 -18.48 13.25 8.97
N THR A 270 -17.17 13.37 8.79
CA THR A 270 -16.45 12.99 7.57
C THR A 270 -15.28 12.05 7.85
N ALA A 271 -15.14 11.59 9.11
CA ALA A 271 -13.96 10.93 9.64
C ALA A 271 -13.43 9.79 8.76
N PHE A 272 -14.31 8.93 8.24
CA PHE A 272 -13.89 7.82 7.37
C PHE A 272 -13.30 8.31 6.05
N ALA A 273 -13.95 9.27 5.39
CA ALA A 273 -13.46 9.86 4.14
C ALA A 273 -12.14 10.60 4.36
N ASP A 274 -12.05 11.40 5.42
CA ASP A 274 -10.85 12.15 5.76
C ASP A 274 -9.68 11.21 6.08
N LEU A 275 -9.92 10.13 6.84
CA LEU A 275 -8.90 9.14 7.18
C LEU A 275 -8.39 8.42 5.93
N MET A 276 -9.28 7.96 5.04
CA MET A 276 -8.88 7.23 3.83
C MET A 276 -8.16 8.15 2.83
N LEU A 277 -8.52 9.43 2.77
CA LEU A 277 -7.80 10.41 1.97
C LEU A 277 -6.39 10.66 2.51
N GLN A 278 -6.24 10.85 3.82
CA GLN A 278 -4.92 10.95 4.45
C GLN A 278 -4.08 9.69 4.26
N ARG A 279 -4.71 8.51 4.31
CA ARG A 279 -4.06 7.24 4.01
C ARG A 279 -3.59 7.18 2.56
N TYR A 280 -4.44 7.59 1.60
CA TYR A 280 -4.06 7.66 0.19
C TYR A 280 -2.82 8.53 -0.03
N LEU A 281 -2.77 9.73 0.58
CA LEU A 281 -1.60 10.61 0.50
C LEU A 281 -0.34 9.96 1.10
N SER A 282 -0.48 9.25 2.24
CA SER A 282 0.65 8.54 2.88
C SER A 282 1.22 7.37 2.07
N LEU A 283 0.47 6.87 1.08
CA LEU A 283 0.83 5.73 0.24
C LEU A 283 1.45 6.12 -1.11
N PHE A 284 1.87 7.39 -1.29
CA PHE A 284 2.41 7.93 -2.55
C PHE A 284 3.37 7.00 -3.33
N ALA A 285 4.41 6.46 -2.68
CA ALA A 285 5.38 5.55 -3.31
C ALA A 285 5.00 4.06 -3.25
N ARG A 286 3.81 3.74 -2.73
CA ARG A 286 3.29 2.38 -2.48
C ARG A 286 2.05 2.12 -3.34
N GLY A 287 2.19 2.36 -4.64
CA GLY A 287 1.07 2.40 -5.60
C GLY A 287 0.14 1.19 -5.61
N VAL A 288 0.66 -0.04 -5.42
CA VAL A 288 -0.19 -1.25 -5.34
C VAL A 288 -1.09 -1.23 -4.10
N GLU A 289 -0.55 -0.81 -2.96
CA GLU A 289 -1.33 -0.68 -1.72
C GLU A 289 -2.32 0.48 -1.83
N ALA A 290 -1.91 1.63 -2.38
CA ALA A 290 -2.78 2.77 -2.65
C ALA A 290 -3.96 2.39 -3.56
N TRP A 291 -3.70 1.69 -4.67
CA TRP A 291 -4.73 1.22 -5.58
C TRP A 291 -5.66 0.17 -4.94
N THR A 292 -5.13 -0.65 -4.04
CA THR A 292 -5.93 -1.65 -3.32
C THR A 292 -6.82 -1.01 -2.25
N GLU A 293 -6.32 0.00 -1.51
CA GLU A 293 -7.13 0.78 -0.57
C GLU A 293 -8.18 1.64 -1.28
N TRP A 294 -7.81 2.26 -2.41
CA TRP A 294 -8.76 3.00 -3.25
C TRP A 294 -9.88 2.10 -3.75
N ARG A 295 -9.57 0.93 -4.33
CA ARG A 295 -10.60 -0.05 -4.74
C ARG A 295 -11.49 -0.47 -3.57
N ARG A 296 -10.90 -0.74 -2.40
CA ARG A 296 -11.65 -1.14 -1.21
C ARG A 296 -12.60 -0.05 -0.72
N THR A 297 -12.22 1.22 -0.79
CA THR A 297 -12.95 2.31 -0.11
C THR A 297 -13.61 3.33 -1.03
N ASN A 298 -13.27 3.29 -2.32
CA ASN A 298 -13.59 4.29 -3.34
C ASN A 298 -13.15 5.72 -2.97
N ILE A 299 -12.11 5.86 -2.15
CA ILE A 299 -11.57 7.13 -1.66
C ILE A 299 -10.06 7.22 -2.02
N PRO A 300 -9.59 8.34 -2.59
CA PRO A 300 -10.36 9.49 -3.05
C PRO A 300 -11.33 9.14 -4.19
N VAL A 301 -12.32 10.00 -4.40
CA VAL A 301 -13.13 9.94 -5.62
C VAL A 301 -12.21 10.34 -6.78
N ILE A 302 -11.89 9.38 -7.65
CA ILE A 302 -11.06 9.61 -8.83
C ILE A 302 -11.96 9.92 -10.02
N THR A 303 -11.77 11.10 -10.62
CA THR A 303 -12.42 11.46 -11.88
C THR A 303 -11.73 10.78 -13.05
N GLN A 304 -12.50 10.21 -13.96
CA GLN A 304 -11.91 9.68 -15.20
C GLN A 304 -11.28 10.82 -16.01
N PRO A 305 -10.10 10.57 -16.63
CA PRO A 305 -9.52 11.50 -17.59
C PRO A 305 -10.52 11.90 -18.69
N ALA A 306 -10.45 13.13 -19.16
CA ALA A 306 -11.34 13.62 -20.23
C ALA A 306 -11.23 12.79 -21.52
N GLU A 307 -10.06 12.23 -21.79
CA GLU A 307 -9.78 11.37 -22.95
C GLU A 307 -9.93 9.86 -22.67
N ALA A 308 -10.49 9.48 -21.52
CA ALA A 308 -10.66 8.07 -21.18
C ALA A 308 -11.59 7.36 -22.20
N ILE A 309 -11.05 6.32 -22.84
CA ILE A 309 -11.80 5.46 -23.78
C ILE A 309 -12.36 4.20 -23.12
N ARG A 310 -12.03 3.97 -21.85
CA ARG A 310 -12.45 2.82 -21.02
C ARG A 310 -12.52 3.25 -19.56
N ASP A 311 -13.33 2.53 -18.79
CA ASP A 311 -13.40 2.71 -17.34
C ASP A 311 -12.08 2.33 -16.66
N THR A 312 -11.89 2.87 -15.45
CA THR A 312 -10.72 2.60 -14.61
C THR A 312 -10.57 1.09 -14.35
N PRO A 313 -9.41 0.49 -14.64
CA PRO A 313 -9.16 -0.91 -14.33
C PRO A 313 -9.23 -1.19 -12.82
N LEU A 314 -9.93 -2.26 -12.45
CA LEU A 314 -10.11 -2.75 -11.09
C LEU A 314 -9.31 -4.03 -10.80
N ARG A 315 -8.63 -4.58 -11.81
CA ARG A 315 -7.69 -5.71 -11.69
C ARG A 315 -6.69 -5.74 -12.84
N PHE A 316 -5.59 -6.46 -12.66
CA PHE A 316 -4.72 -6.85 -13.75
C PHE A 316 -5.30 -8.08 -14.49
N PRO A 317 -5.06 -8.20 -15.80
CA PRO A 317 -5.38 -9.42 -16.52
C PRO A 317 -4.45 -10.55 -16.09
N TYR A 318 -4.90 -11.80 -16.19
CA TYR A 318 -3.98 -12.93 -16.16
C TYR A 318 -3.02 -12.85 -17.35
N VAL A 319 -1.79 -13.32 -17.17
CA VAL A 319 -0.80 -13.33 -18.25
C VAL A 319 -1.24 -14.30 -19.36
N ASP A 320 -0.99 -13.94 -20.62
CA ASP A 320 -1.41 -14.75 -21.79
C ASP A 320 -0.92 -16.21 -21.72
N ALA A 321 0.24 -16.44 -21.10
CA ALA A 321 0.80 -17.76 -20.90
C ALA A 321 -0.07 -18.63 -19.98
N GLU A 322 -0.72 -18.08 -18.95
CA GLU A 322 -1.64 -18.83 -18.09
C GLU A 322 -2.89 -19.23 -18.85
N VAL A 323 -3.47 -18.32 -19.64
CA VAL A 323 -4.64 -18.62 -20.48
C VAL A 323 -4.33 -19.72 -21.52
N THR A 324 -3.07 -19.80 -21.96
CA THR A 324 -2.65 -20.80 -22.95
C THR A 324 -2.28 -22.14 -22.30
N ASN A 325 -1.58 -22.11 -21.16
CA ASN A 325 -1.01 -23.31 -20.53
C ASN A 325 -1.93 -23.94 -19.47
N ASN A 326 -2.84 -23.17 -18.90
CA ASN A 326 -3.82 -23.59 -17.90
C ASN A 326 -5.26 -23.15 -18.27
N PRO A 327 -5.73 -23.44 -19.50
CA PRO A 327 -6.97 -22.87 -20.05
C PRO A 327 -8.24 -23.29 -19.31
N ASP A 328 -8.20 -24.39 -18.55
CA ASP A 328 -9.34 -24.86 -17.76
C ASP A 328 -9.53 -24.04 -16.46
N ASN A 329 -8.51 -23.28 -16.03
CA ASN A 329 -8.53 -22.49 -14.79
C ASN A 329 -8.29 -20.99 -15.00
N ALA A 330 -7.67 -20.59 -16.12
CA ALA A 330 -7.35 -19.19 -16.44
C ALA A 330 -8.06 -18.76 -17.73
N GLU A 331 -8.87 -17.70 -17.65
CA GLU A 331 -9.55 -17.11 -18.80
C GLU A 331 -9.22 -15.63 -18.97
N PHE A 332 -9.49 -15.06 -20.14
CA PHE A 332 -9.38 -13.62 -20.33
C PHE A 332 -10.43 -12.92 -19.46
N VAL A 333 -9.97 -12.09 -18.53
CA VAL A 333 -10.82 -11.32 -17.64
C VAL A 333 -11.03 -9.90 -18.14
N ASN A 334 -12.24 -9.37 -17.98
CA ASN A 334 -12.46 -7.94 -18.16
C ASN A 334 -11.87 -7.19 -16.95
N VAL A 335 -10.88 -6.35 -17.21
CA VAL A 335 -10.15 -5.59 -16.19
C VAL A 335 -11.01 -4.56 -15.46
N THR A 336 -12.20 -4.24 -15.96
CA THR A 336 -13.17 -3.35 -15.28
C THR A 336 -14.10 -4.10 -14.35
N ILE A 337 -13.99 -5.43 -14.26
CA ILE A 337 -14.75 -6.24 -13.29
C ILE A 337 -13.92 -6.34 -12.00
N PRO A 338 -14.48 -5.99 -10.83
CA PRO A 338 -13.78 -6.07 -9.55
C PRO A 338 -13.26 -7.48 -9.24
N VAL A 339 -12.28 -7.54 -8.32
CA VAL A 339 -11.92 -8.78 -7.62
C VAL A 339 -12.90 -9.04 -6.47
N SER A 340 -12.94 -10.25 -5.90
CA SER A 340 -14.01 -10.66 -4.98
C SER A 340 -14.19 -9.79 -3.72
N TRP A 341 -13.11 -9.19 -3.19
CA TRP A 341 -13.16 -8.32 -2.01
C TRP A 341 -13.51 -6.87 -2.36
N ASP A 342 -13.45 -6.50 -3.65
CA ASP A 342 -13.78 -5.16 -4.14
C ASP A 342 -15.26 -5.13 -4.51
N VAL A 343 -16.07 -4.49 -3.66
CA VAL A 343 -17.55 -4.47 -3.76
C VAL A 343 -18.10 -3.14 -4.30
N ASN A 344 -17.22 -2.21 -4.69
CA ASN A 344 -17.59 -0.87 -5.12
C ASN A 344 -17.95 -0.75 -6.60
#